data_AF-A0A2V8Q4M6-F1
#
_entry.id   AF-A0A2V8Q4M6-F1
#
_cell.length_a   1.000
_cell.length_b   1.000
_cell.length_c   1.000
_cell.angle_alpha   90.00
_cell.angle_beta   90.00
_cell.angle_gamma   90.00
#
_symmetry.space_group_name_H-M   'P 1'
#
loop_
_entity.id
_entity.type
_entity.pdbx_description
1 polymer ?
#
loop_
_entity_poly.entity_id
_entity_poly.type
_entity_poly.pdbx_seq_one_letter_code
_entity_poly.pdbx_strand_id
1 'polypeptide(L)'
;MRSLRLAGPARAARWPRYKVLSLLIVHAVIGLALLAPTRARLASAPVLITKTNSTRAIAVESVNLLAEPVSPTVPVSFGQDNRTRIMLFATNLTLQPGETAASITADAEDGNHIHYPMTVEYVGAVQSFGWMTSIVMRLNDNMGDVGDVLVGITLRGVTSNRVRVGIGHVGGGPPDDAPPPQPIPDLGPGASLHGKQLFPSDNAWNEDISNSPLDPNSDNLIAGIGLNTNLHPDFGTVWNGAPNGIPYIVVPGSQPLVPTIFGDYEDESDPGPYPVPPNAPIEGGPSSTGDRHVIVIDRDNWKLYEMGNAFPVNNGASWNASGGAVFDLNSNALRPAGWTSADAAGLPIFPGLVRYDEVFEQQEIKHAIRFTAQITRRAYVAPARHWASTNTSVNRPPMGMKVRLKASFNISGFTPAMQVILRAMKKYGLILADNGSNWYISGAPDSRWNDDELNALKTIKGSNFEVVKMNNIVTP
;
A
#
# COMPACT_ATOMS: atom_id res chain seq x y z
N MET A 1 80.12 47.18 3.16
CA MET A 1 78.68 47.26 3.48
C MET A 1 78.18 45.81 3.62
N ARG A 2 78.37 45.09 4.74
CA ARG A 2 77.61 45.10 6.01
C ARG A 2 76.09 45.22 5.77
N SER A 3 75.30 44.13 5.78
CA SER A 3 74.83 43.26 6.90
C SER A 3 73.52 43.78 7.50
N LEU A 4 72.52 42.99 7.90
CA LEU A 4 72.48 41.79 8.76
C LEU A 4 71.09 41.10 8.52
N ARG A 5 70.94 39.79 8.31
CA ARG A 5 70.95 38.64 9.27
C ARG A 5 69.69 38.59 10.17
N LEU A 6 69.06 37.44 10.53
CA LEU A 6 69.39 36.01 10.48
C LEU A 6 68.17 35.12 10.87
N ALA A 7 68.13 33.89 10.30
CA ALA A 7 67.85 32.53 10.84
C ALA A 7 66.70 32.27 11.87
N GLY A 8 65.87 31.21 11.82
CA GLY A 8 66.07 29.78 11.43
C GLY A 8 66.49 28.92 12.66
N PRO A 9 66.37 27.56 12.71
CA PRO A 9 65.64 26.60 11.87
C PRO A 9 65.04 25.33 12.61
N ALA A 10 64.50 24.43 11.77
CA ALA A 10 64.01 23.03 11.87
C ALA A 10 64.58 21.99 12.88
N ARG A 11 63.79 20.95 13.22
CA ARG A 11 63.94 19.52 12.76
C ARG A 11 62.95 18.52 13.42
N ALA A 12 62.76 17.40 12.73
CA ALA A 12 61.85 16.28 13.00
C ALA A 12 62.40 15.19 13.95
N ALA A 13 61.52 14.39 14.57
CA ALA A 13 61.81 13.01 15.04
C ALA A 13 60.53 12.18 15.28
N ARG A 14 60.65 10.86 15.09
CA ARG A 14 59.61 9.81 15.14
C ARG A 14 59.35 9.25 16.57
N TRP A 15 58.13 8.73 16.74
CA TRP A 15 57.50 7.82 17.72
C TRP A 15 58.38 6.91 18.61
N PRO A 16 57.85 6.50 19.80
CA PRO A 16 57.50 5.08 19.97
C PRO A 16 56.19 4.77 20.73
N ARG A 17 55.91 3.46 20.80
CA ARG A 17 54.70 2.68 21.06
C ARG A 17 54.30 2.49 22.55
N TYR A 18 52.97 2.33 22.75
CA TYR A 18 52.18 1.53 23.72
C TYR A 18 52.75 1.14 25.10
N LYS A 19 51.96 1.37 26.19
CA LYS A 19 51.42 0.33 27.11
C LYS A 19 50.69 0.89 28.37
N VAL A 20 49.51 0.29 28.66
CA VAL A 20 49.00 -0.18 29.98
C VAL A 20 48.25 0.80 30.94
N LEU A 21 46.93 0.56 31.05
CA LEU A 21 46.11 0.28 32.26
C LEU A 21 46.12 1.28 33.45
N SER A 22 44.94 1.79 33.84
CA SER A 22 44.44 1.80 35.25
C SER A 22 43.02 2.35 35.38
N LEU A 23 42.29 1.74 36.32
CA LEU A 23 40.88 1.89 36.72
C LEU A 23 40.65 3.05 37.72
N LEU A 24 39.37 3.49 37.79
CA LEU A 24 38.57 3.82 38.99
C LEU A 24 38.49 5.25 39.61
N ILE A 25 37.22 5.65 39.80
CA ILE A 25 36.58 6.45 40.89
C ILE A 25 36.56 7.98 40.72
N VAL A 26 35.49 8.76 40.97
CA VAL A 26 34.01 8.67 41.11
C VAL A 26 33.56 9.98 41.82
N HIS A 27 32.34 10.49 41.50
CA HIS A 27 31.61 11.64 42.10
C HIS A 27 32.14 13.06 41.76
N ALA A 28 31.33 14.10 41.49
CA ALA A 28 29.89 14.33 41.51
C ALA A 28 29.60 15.59 40.66
N VAL A 29 28.47 15.65 39.93
CA VAL A 29 27.52 16.79 39.79
C VAL A 29 26.51 16.35 38.71
N ILE A 30 25.44 15.65 39.11
CA ILE A 30 24.15 15.66 38.39
C ILE A 30 23.07 15.61 39.47
N GLY A 31 22.30 16.69 39.57
CA GLY A 31 21.23 16.81 40.54
C GLY A 31 20.39 18.05 40.29
N LEU A 32 19.64 18.07 39.19
CA LEU A 32 18.26 18.60 39.08
C LEU A 32 17.80 18.47 37.62
N ALA A 33 17.17 17.35 37.27
CA ALA A 33 16.25 17.29 36.14
C ALA A 33 14.87 17.02 36.75
N LEU A 34 13.97 17.98 36.56
CA LEU A 34 12.59 17.92 36.99
C LEU A 34 11.93 16.61 36.52
N LEU A 35 11.22 15.96 37.44
CA LEU A 35 10.24 14.93 37.16
C LEU A 35 9.15 15.49 36.24
N ALA A 36 9.34 15.36 34.94
CA ALA A 36 8.22 15.28 34.02
C ALA A 36 7.64 13.86 34.15
N PRO A 37 6.32 13.67 34.30
CA PRO A 37 5.76 12.34 34.19
C PRO A 37 6.09 11.86 32.78
N THR A 38 6.86 10.77 32.68
CA THR A 38 6.87 9.97 31.46
C THR A 38 5.43 9.60 31.19
N ARG A 39 4.80 10.20 30.18
CA ARG A 39 3.59 9.61 29.60
C ARG A 39 4.02 8.22 29.15
N ALA A 40 3.68 7.20 29.92
CA ALA A 40 3.67 5.85 29.42
C ALA A 40 2.86 5.90 28.12
N ARG A 41 3.51 5.58 27.00
CA ARG A 41 2.82 5.41 25.73
C ARG A 41 1.80 4.29 25.99
N LEU A 42 0.51 4.60 26.01
CA LEU A 42 -0.52 3.57 26.07
C LEU A 42 -0.19 2.56 24.98
N ALA A 43 0.01 1.30 25.35
CA ALA A 43 0.20 0.24 24.39
C ALA A 43 -1.05 0.21 23.49
N SER A 44 -0.86 0.23 22.18
CA SER A 44 -1.98 0.06 21.25
C SER A 44 -2.63 -1.30 21.52
N ALA A 45 -3.95 -1.35 21.54
CA ALA A 45 -4.66 -2.61 21.71
C ALA A 45 -4.31 -3.57 20.57
N PRO A 46 -4.13 -4.88 20.87
CA PRO A 46 -4.07 -5.88 19.82
C PRO A 46 -5.33 -5.81 18.96
N VAL A 47 -5.21 -5.95 17.64
CA VAL A 47 -6.37 -5.93 16.74
C VAL A 47 -6.45 -7.28 16.03
N LEU A 48 -7.48 -8.07 16.34
CA LEU A 48 -7.77 -9.31 15.65
C LEU A 48 -8.33 -9.01 14.26
N ILE A 49 -7.76 -9.64 13.23
CA ILE A 49 -8.02 -9.36 11.82
C ILE A 49 -9.32 -10.03 11.36
N THR A 50 -10.17 -9.24 10.69
CA THR A 50 -11.44 -9.69 10.12
C THR A 50 -11.40 -9.68 8.59
N LYS A 51 -12.37 -10.38 7.98
CA LYS A 51 -12.71 -10.24 6.57
C LYS A 51 -13.19 -8.80 6.30
N THR A 52 -12.91 -8.27 5.12
CA THR A 52 -13.31 -6.91 4.73
C THR A 52 -14.80 -6.67 4.96
N ASN A 53 -15.16 -5.55 5.59
CA ASN A 53 -16.54 -5.16 5.92
C ASN A 53 -17.31 -6.20 6.77
N SER A 54 -16.60 -6.99 7.58
CA SER A 54 -17.18 -8.00 8.46
C SER A 54 -16.51 -8.01 9.84
N THR A 55 -17.23 -8.53 10.83
CA THR A 55 -16.69 -8.93 12.15
C THR A 55 -16.09 -10.34 12.13
N ARG A 56 -16.28 -11.08 11.04
CA ARG A 56 -15.86 -12.48 10.90
C ARG A 56 -14.35 -12.57 10.72
N ALA A 57 -13.71 -13.37 11.55
CA ALA A 57 -12.27 -13.53 11.56
C ALA A 57 -11.73 -14.09 10.24
N ILE A 58 -10.47 -13.77 9.95
CA ILE A 58 -9.64 -14.68 9.16
C ILE A 58 -9.13 -15.73 10.14
N ALA A 59 -9.69 -16.94 10.08
CA ALA A 59 -9.40 -18.03 11.01
C ALA A 59 -9.24 -19.35 10.26
N VAL A 60 -8.34 -20.21 10.76
CA VAL A 60 -8.19 -21.59 10.28
C VAL A 60 -8.03 -22.57 11.44
N GLU A 61 -8.44 -23.81 11.24
CA GLU A 61 -8.02 -24.93 12.07
C GLU A 61 -6.52 -25.16 11.87
N SER A 62 -5.71 -25.13 12.94
CA SER A 62 -4.26 -24.98 12.80
C SER A 62 -3.53 -26.23 12.29
N VAL A 63 -4.11 -27.42 12.41
CA VAL A 63 -3.46 -28.69 12.03
C VAL A 63 -3.61 -28.96 10.53
N ASN A 64 -4.82 -28.82 10.00
CA ASN A 64 -5.15 -29.11 8.59
C ASN A 64 -5.36 -27.85 7.75
N LEU A 65 -5.27 -26.66 8.36
CA LEU A 65 -5.46 -25.36 7.71
C LEU A 65 -6.83 -25.20 7.04
N LEU A 66 -7.86 -25.78 7.65
CA LEU A 66 -9.24 -25.71 7.16
C LEU A 66 -9.93 -24.44 7.66
N ALA A 67 -10.70 -23.80 6.77
CA ALA A 67 -11.54 -22.67 7.13
C ALA A 67 -12.75 -23.11 7.97
N GLU A 68 -13.42 -22.14 8.59
CA GLU A 68 -14.66 -22.34 9.33
C GLU A 68 -15.83 -22.84 8.43
N PRO A 69 -16.85 -23.52 9.01
CA PRO A 69 -16.98 -23.88 10.42
C PRO A 69 -15.99 -24.97 10.83
N VAL A 70 -15.31 -24.77 11.97
CA VAL A 70 -14.33 -25.74 12.46
C VAL A 70 -15.02 -26.74 13.39
N SER A 71 -14.73 -28.03 13.21
CA SER A 71 -15.25 -29.04 14.13
C SER A 71 -14.72 -28.80 15.55
N PRO A 72 -15.49 -29.06 16.63
CA PRO A 72 -15.00 -28.88 18.01
C PRO A 72 -13.82 -29.79 18.37
N THR A 73 -13.73 -30.93 17.68
CA THR A 73 -12.64 -31.89 17.82
C THR A 73 -12.09 -32.30 16.45
N VAL A 74 -10.78 -32.45 16.37
CA VAL A 74 -10.04 -32.96 15.21
C VAL A 74 -8.95 -33.91 15.72
N PRO A 75 -8.80 -35.13 15.16
CA PRO A 75 -7.70 -36.00 15.52
C PRO A 75 -6.34 -35.34 15.25
N VAL A 76 -5.50 -35.21 16.27
CA VAL A 76 -4.16 -34.62 16.15
C VAL A 76 -3.10 -35.70 16.37
N SER A 77 -2.37 -36.06 15.32
CA SER A 77 -1.39 -37.18 15.35
C SER A 77 -0.21 -36.97 16.32
N PHE A 78 -0.01 -35.74 16.80
CA PHE A 78 1.12 -35.33 17.66
C PHE A 78 0.66 -34.58 18.92
N GLY A 79 -0.65 -34.60 19.23
CA GLY A 79 -1.24 -33.91 20.37
C GLY A 79 -1.52 -34.81 21.57
N GLN A 80 -1.73 -34.22 22.74
CA GLN A 80 -2.17 -34.91 23.96
C GLN A 80 -3.71 -35.06 24.03
N ASP A 81 -4.43 -34.42 23.10
CA ASP A 81 -5.88 -34.42 23.03
C ASP A 81 -6.37 -34.21 21.58
N ASN A 82 -7.68 -34.36 21.36
CA ASN A 82 -8.34 -34.15 20.06
C ASN A 82 -9.13 -32.83 19.99
N ARG A 83 -8.92 -31.89 20.92
CA ARG A 83 -9.59 -30.59 20.84
C ARG A 83 -9.00 -29.77 19.71
N THR A 84 -9.87 -29.13 18.97
CA THR A 84 -9.47 -28.31 17.84
C THR A 84 -8.65 -27.11 18.33
N ARG A 85 -7.60 -26.78 17.58
CA ARG A 85 -6.87 -25.53 17.71
C ARG A 85 -7.29 -24.61 16.58
N ILE A 86 -7.73 -23.40 16.92
CA ILE A 86 -7.97 -22.34 15.95
C ILE A 86 -6.79 -21.40 15.93
N MET A 87 -6.40 -20.97 14.73
CA MET A 87 -5.39 -19.95 14.50
C MET A 87 -6.10 -18.66 14.09
N LEU A 88 -5.91 -17.62 14.88
CA LEU A 88 -6.32 -16.25 14.57
C LEU A 88 -5.10 -15.39 14.25
N PHE A 89 -5.34 -14.27 13.57
CA PHE A 89 -4.30 -13.32 13.20
C PHE A 89 -4.55 -11.95 13.83
N ALA A 90 -3.50 -11.29 14.28
CA ALA A 90 -3.56 -9.97 14.89
C ALA A 90 -2.50 -9.01 14.36
N THR A 91 -2.83 -7.72 14.37
CA THR A 91 -1.86 -6.62 14.33
C THR A 91 -1.70 -6.00 15.72
N ASN A 92 -0.71 -5.13 15.90
CA ASN A 92 -0.38 -4.49 17.18
C ASN A 92 -0.12 -5.49 18.32
N LEU A 93 0.35 -6.69 17.99
CA LEU A 93 0.66 -7.74 18.96
C LEU A 93 2.12 -8.19 18.79
N THR A 94 2.96 -7.76 19.72
CA THR A 94 4.36 -8.19 19.82
C THR A 94 4.66 -8.54 21.27
N LEU A 95 5.25 -9.71 21.50
CA LEU A 95 5.71 -10.13 22.83
C LEU A 95 7.03 -9.44 23.17
N GLN A 96 7.13 -8.92 24.39
CA GLN A 96 8.37 -8.38 24.95
C GLN A 96 9.26 -9.52 25.46
N PRO A 97 10.58 -9.27 25.64
CA PRO A 97 11.46 -10.25 26.26
C PRO A 97 10.90 -10.77 27.59
N GLY A 98 10.74 -12.08 27.70
CA GLY A 98 10.16 -12.76 28.87
C GLY A 98 8.65 -13.04 28.79
N GLU A 99 7.93 -12.46 27.83
CA GLU A 99 6.54 -12.82 27.56
C GLU A 99 6.46 -14.06 26.66
N THR A 100 5.41 -14.86 26.86
CA THR A 100 5.17 -16.10 26.12
C THR A 100 3.70 -16.18 25.71
N ALA A 101 3.28 -17.27 25.07
CA ALA A 101 1.87 -17.54 24.79
C ALA A 101 0.99 -17.45 26.06
N ALA A 102 1.52 -17.85 27.22
CA ALA A 102 0.83 -17.77 28.50
C ALA A 102 0.63 -16.33 29.02
N SER A 103 1.28 -15.33 28.40
CA SER A 103 1.06 -13.91 28.70
C SER A 103 -0.21 -13.35 28.05
N ILE A 104 -0.88 -14.12 27.18
CA ILE A 104 -2.13 -13.77 26.52
C ILE A 104 -3.26 -14.62 27.10
N THR A 105 -4.37 -13.98 27.47
CA THR A 105 -5.62 -14.68 27.75
C THR A 105 -6.55 -14.57 26.55
N ALA A 106 -7.34 -15.62 26.30
CA ALA A 106 -8.34 -15.66 25.24
C ALA A 106 -9.67 -16.16 25.78
N ASP A 107 -10.76 -15.58 25.29
CA ASP A 107 -12.13 -15.92 25.69
C ASP A 107 -13.04 -15.94 24.45
N ALA A 108 -14.01 -16.85 24.44
CA ALA A 108 -15.05 -16.94 23.44
C ALA A 108 -16.44 -16.88 24.08
N GLU A 109 -17.36 -16.12 23.49
CA GLU A 109 -18.75 -16.00 23.94
C GLU A 109 -19.71 -16.55 22.87
N ASP A 110 -20.64 -17.44 23.26
CA ASP A 110 -21.68 -17.99 22.37
C ASP A 110 -22.99 -17.19 22.38
N GLY A 111 -23.99 -17.63 21.60
CA GLY A 111 -25.29 -16.96 21.53
C GLY A 111 -26.14 -17.02 22.80
N ASN A 112 -25.76 -17.86 23.77
CA ASN A 112 -26.38 -17.92 25.10
C ASN A 112 -25.59 -17.11 26.14
N HIS A 113 -24.61 -16.32 25.71
CA HIS A 113 -23.68 -15.56 26.56
C HIS A 113 -22.85 -16.44 27.51
N ILE A 114 -22.60 -17.70 27.12
CA ILE A 114 -21.67 -18.58 27.83
C ILE A 114 -20.25 -18.23 27.40
N HIS A 115 -19.39 -17.96 28.38
CA HIS A 115 -17.98 -17.67 28.19
C HIS A 115 -17.11 -18.92 28.30
N TYR A 116 -16.22 -19.08 27.33
CA TYR A 116 -15.31 -20.20 27.20
C TYR A 116 -13.87 -19.68 27.21
N PRO A 117 -13.17 -19.73 28.36
CA PRO A 117 -11.75 -19.41 28.40
C PRO A 117 -10.97 -20.42 27.55
N MET A 118 -10.12 -19.91 26.67
CA MET A 118 -9.31 -20.73 25.75
C MET A 118 -7.83 -20.62 26.11
N THR A 119 -7.11 -21.74 25.97
CA THR A 119 -5.68 -21.78 26.21
C THR A 119 -4.94 -21.33 24.95
N VAL A 120 -4.13 -20.27 25.06
CA VAL A 120 -3.22 -19.85 24.00
C VAL A 120 -1.97 -20.72 24.05
N GLU A 121 -1.78 -21.53 23.01
CA GLU A 121 -0.67 -22.50 22.94
C GLU A 121 0.51 -21.96 22.12
N TYR A 122 0.27 -21.04 21.19
CA TYR A 122 1.32 -20.45 20.36
C TYR A 122 1.01 -18.99 20.01
N VAL A 123 2.07 -18.18 19.99
CA VAL A 123 2.06 -16.80 19.50
C VAL A 123 3.35 -16.58 18.72
N GLY A 124 3.25 -16.14 17.48
CA GLY A 124 4.44 -15.89 16.66
C GLY A 124 4.14 -15.12 15.39
N ALA A 125 5.13 -14.37 14.93
CA ALA A 125 5.05 -13.68 13.65
C ALA A 125 4.76 -14.70 12.53
N VAL A 126 3.84 -14.33 11.64
CA VAL A 126 3.54 -15.17 10.48
C VAL A 126 4.74 -15.10 9.53
N GLN A 127 5.21 -16.25 9.08
CA GLN A 127 6.36 -16.33 8.17
C GLN A 127 6.08 -15.50 6.91
N SER A 128 7.02 -14.62 6.56
CA SER A 128 6.92 -13.66 5.45
C SER A 128 5.91 -12.51 5.62
N PHE A 129 5.19 -12.44 6.75
CA PHE A 129 4.24 -11.38 7.10
C PHE A 129 4.57 -10.85 8.51
N GLY A 130 5.70 -10.16 8.65
CA GLY A 130 6.24 -9.72 9.95
C GLY A 130 5.37 -8.68 10.69
N TRP A 131 4.40 -8.07 10.01
CA TRP A 131 3.40 -7.18 10.58
C TRP A 131 2.21 -7.92 11.23
N MET A 132 2.09 -9.22 10.96
CA MET A 132 0.99 -10.08 11.39
C MET A 132 1.49 -11.12 12.40
N THR A 133 0.77 -11.25 13.50
CA THR A 133 1.04 -12.27 14.52
C THR A 133 -0.05 -13.33 14.48
N SER A 134 0.35 -14.59 14.36
CA SER A 134 -0.54 -15.74 14.54
C SER A 134 -0.67 -16.09 16.01
N ILE A 135 -1.88 -16.43 16.42
CA ILE A 135 -2.23 -16.87 17.76
C ILE A 135 -2.98 -18.19 17.62
N VAL A 136 -2.38 -19.28 18.08
CA VAL A 136 -3.04 -20.59 18.12
C VAL A 136 -3.62 -20.79 19.51
N MET A 137 -4.92 -21.05 19.55
CA MET A 137 -5.66 -21.27 20.78
C MET A 137 -6.46 -22.56 20.70
N ARG A 138 -6.39 -23.34 21.77
CA ARG A 138 -7.12 -24.61 21.94
C ARG A 138 -8.53 -24.30 22.41
N LEU A 139 -9.54 -24.87 21.74
CA LEU A 139 -10.93 -24.72 22.14
C LEU A 139 -11.17 -25.31 23.54
N ASN A 140 -12.02 -24.65 24.33
CA ASN A 140 -12.40 -25.09 25.67
C ASN A 140 -13.11 -26.46 25.62
N ASP A 141 -12.88 -27.34 26.61
CA ASP A 141 -13.43 -28.71 26.61
C ASP A 141 -14.96 -28.76 26.63
N ASN A 142 -15.61 -27.73 27.18
CA ASN A 142 -17.06 -27.63 27.25
C ASN A 142 -17.70 -27.02 26.00
N MET A 143 -16.88 -26.61 25.02
CA MET A 143 -17.36 -26.01 23.77
C MET A 143 -17.66 -27.11 22.75
N GLY A 144 -18.93 -27.46 22.62
CA GLY A 144 -19.44 -28.39 21.61
C GLY A 144 -19.68 -27.72 20.26
N ASP A 145 -20.71 -28.18 19.56
CA ASP A 145 -21.26 -27.47 18.41
C ASP A 145 -22.13 -26.30 18.89
N VAL A 146 -21.56 -25.11 18.95
CA VAL A 146 -22.18 -23.91 19.54
C VAL A 146 -22.51 -22.85 18.50
N GLY A 147 -22.16 -23.08 17.22
CA GLY A 147 -22.36 -22.11 16.16
C GLY A 147 -21.32 -21.00 16.18
N ASP A 148 -21.71 -19.79 15.81
CA ASP A 148 -20.85 -18.62 15.85
C ASP A 148 -20.55 -18.18 17.29
N VAL A 149 -19.28 -17.92 17.57
CA VAL A 149 -18.82 -17.30 18.83
C VAL A 149 -18.06 -16.01 18.57
N LEU A 150 -18.05 -15.09 19.54
CA LEU A 150 -17.19 -13.91 19.54
C LEU A 150 -15.93 -14.17 20.37
N VAL A 151 -14.77 -14.13 19.73
CA VAL A 151 -13.46 -14.38 20.34
C VAL A 151 -12.70 -13.09 20.58
N GLY A 152 -12.18 -12.88 21.78
CA GLY A 152 -11.29 -11.77 22.13
C GLY A 152 -10.01 -12.25 22.82
N ILE A 153 -8.95 -11.44 22.78
CA ILE A 153 -7.69 -11.68 23.50
C ILE A 153 -7.32 -10.50 24.39
N THR A 154 -6.57 -10.76 25.47
CA THR A 154 -6.03 -9.72 26.34
C THR A 154 -4.53 -9.93 26.53
N LEU A 155 -3.76 -8.87 26.32
CA LEU A 155 -2.32 -8.82 26.57
C LEU A 155 -2.00 -7.58 27.41
N ARG A 156 -1.28 -7.75 28.53
CA ARG A 156 -0.94 -6.66 29.47
C ARG A 156 -2.16 -5.87 29.98
N GLY A 157 -3.30 -6.54 30.15
CA GLY A 157 -4.55 -5.90 30.59
C GLY A 157 -5.26 -5.06 29.52
N VAL A 158 -4.79 -5.09 28.27
CA VAL A 158 -5.45 -4.44 27.14
C VAL A 158 -6.11 -5.51 26.26
N THR A 159 -7.43 -5.40 26.10
CA THR A 159 -8.26 -6.33 25.32
C THR A 159 -8.35 -5.89 23.87
N SER A 160 -8.37 -6.86 22.95
CA SER A 160 -8.59 -6.65 21.52
C SER A 160 -10.05 -6.33 21.20
N ASN A 161 -10.34 -6.00 19.94
CA ASN A 161 -11.67 -6.24 19.40
C ASN A 161 -12.04 -7.72 19.49
N ARG A 162 -13.34 -8.04 19.45
CA ARG A 162 -13.81 -9.41 19.29
C ARG A 162 -14.07 -9.74 17.82
N VAL A 163 -13.86 -10.99 17.44
CA VAL A 163 -14.07 -11.47 16.07
C VAL A 163 -14.94 -12.72 16.05
N ARG A 164 -15.73 -12.87 15.00
CA ARG A 164 -16.66 -13.99 14.85
C ARG A 164 -15.99 -15.21 14.23
N VAL A 165 -16.22 -16.39 14.81
CA VAL A 165 -15.74 -17.70 14.32
C VAL A 165 -16.84 -18.73 14.44
N GLY A 166 -17.09 -19.53 13.40
CA GLY A 166 -18.04 -20.65 13.44
C GLY A 166 -17.44 -21.93 14.03
N ILE A 167 -18.00 -22.42 15.14
CA ILE A 167 -17.62 -23.66 15.83
C ILE A 167 -18.72 -24.71 15.65
N GLY A 168 -18.42 -25.76 14.88
CA GLY A 168 -19.34 -26.84 14.48
C GLY A 168 -20.25 -26.45 13.31
N HIS A 169 -20.97 -25.32 13.42
CA HIS A 169 -21.74 -24.72 12.33
C HIS A 169 -21.61 -23.17 12.30
N VAL A 170 -22.19 -22.54 11.27
CA VAL A 170 -22.27 -21.07 11.14
C VAL A 170 -23.68 -20.61 11.50
N GLY A 171 -23.79 -19.51 12.25
CA GLY A 171 -25.05 -18.98 12.80
C GLY A 171 -25.22 -19.24 14.30
N GLY A 172 -26.28 -18.71 14.91
CA GLY A 172 -26.63 -18.97 16.33
C GLY A 172 -25.80 -18.22 17.38
N GLY A 173 -24.84 -17.39 16.97
CA GLY A 173 -23.98 -16.63 17.89
C GLY A 173 -24.58 -15.34 18.44
N PRO A 174 -23.86 -14.67 19.36
CA PRO A 174 -24.33 -13.42 19.95
C PRO A 174 -24.34 -12.32 18.87
N PRO A 175 -25.06 -11.20 19.09
CA PRO A 175 -25.00 -10.04 18.20
C PRO A 175 -23.55 -9.60 17.97
N ASP A 176 -23.25 -9.12 16.75
CA ASP A 176 -21.94 -8.58 16.42
C ASP A 176 -21.61 -7.37 17.32
N ASP A 177 -20.37 -7.33 17.82
CA ASP A 177 -19.78 -6.06 18.24
C ASP A 177 -19.72 -5.12 17.03
N ALA A 178 -19.70 -3.81 17.29
CA ALA A 178 -19.31 -2.87 16.25
C ALA A 178 -17.94 -3.32 15.69
N PRO A 179 -17.79 -3.50 14.37
CA PRO A 179 -16.52 -3.93 13.80
C PRO A 179 -15.40 -3.01 14.28
N PRO A 180 -14.19 -3.53 14.55
CA PRO A 180 -13.06 -2.67 14.91
C PRO A 180 -12.97 -1.55 13.87
N PRO A 181 -12.83 -0.28 14.30
CA PRO A 181 -12.66 0.80 13.36
C PRO A 181 -11.48 0.44 12.47
N GLN A 182 -11.75 0.28 11.17
CA GLN A 182 -10.70 0.07 10.18
C GLN A 182 -9.70 1.22 10.36
N PRO A 183 -8.39 0.95 10.33
CA PRO A 183 -7.41 2.01 10.46
C PRO A 183 -7.68 3.04 9.37
N ILE A 184 -8.12 4.21 9.82
CA ILE A 184 -8.56 5.28 8.94
C ILE A 184 -7.28 5.89 8.34
N PRO A 185 -7.16 6.10 7.01
CA PRO A 185 -5.94 6.63 6.37
C PRO A 185 -5.30 7.81 7.06
N ASP A 186 -4.00 7.88 7.28
CA ASP A 186 -3.41 9.04 7.96
C ASP A 186 -3.61 10.36 7.18
N LEU A 187 -3.41 11.51 7.83
CA LEU A 187 -3.47 12.82 7.18
C LEU A 187 -2.07 13.27 6.72
N GLY A 188 -2.02 14.00 5.62
CA GLY A 188 -0.82 14.68 5.12
C GLY A 188 -0.25 14.09 3.83
N PRO A 189 0.86 14.66 3.33
CA PRO A 189 1.53 14.19 2.12
C PRO A 189 2.03 12.74 2.26
N GLY A 190 1.76 11.90 1.27
CA GLY A 190 2.25 10.51 1.24
C GLY A 190 1.73 9.63 2.39
N ALA A 191 0.62 10.00 3.02
CA ALA A 191 0.11 9.34 4.21
C ALA A 191 -0.40 7.92 3.92
N SER A 192 -0.09 6.97 4.82
CA SER A 192 -0.52 5.57 4.71
C SER A 192 -2.04 5.47 4.67
N LEU A 193 -2.57 4.65 3.76
CA LEU A 193 -3.99 4.35 3.73
C LEU A 193 -4.38 3.20 4.66
N HIS A 194 -3.38 2.58 5.33
CA HIS A 194 -3.56 1.40 6.15
C HIS A 194 -4.32 0.26 5.44
N GLY A 195 -4.10 0.15 4.12
CA GLY A 195 -4.78 -0.84 3.27
C GLY A 195 -6.27 -0.56 2.99
N LYS A 196 -6.78 0.64 3.30
CA LYS A 196 -8.16 1.02 2.93
C LYS A 196 -8.32 0.94 1.41
N GLN A 197 -9.25 0.10 0.97
CA GLN A 197 -9.40 -0.24 -0.43
C GLN A 197 -9.88 0.95 -1.26
N LEU A 198 -9.22 1.16 -2.40
CA LEU A 198 -9.64 2.11 -3.44
C LEU A 198 -10.58 1.40 -4.40
N PHE A 199 -11.76 1.99 -4.62
CA PHE A 199 -12.84 1.43 -5.42
C PHE A 199 -13.41 0.10 -4.90
N PRO A 200 -14.64 -0.27 -5.33
CA PRO A 200 -15.20 -1.58 -5.10
C PRO A 200 -14.30 -2.73 -5.57
N SER A 201 -14.45 -3.91 -4.98
CA SER A 201 -13.62 -5.10 -5.32
C SER A 201 -13.82 -5.60 -6.75
N ASP A 202 -14.96 -5.30 -7.34
CA ASP A 202 -15.31 -5.62 -8.73
C ASP A 202 -14.91 -4.49 -9.70
N ASN A 203 -14.21 -3.45 -9.23
CA ASN A 203 -13.66 -2.41 -10.08
C ASN A 203 -12.54 -2.96 -10.97
N ALA A 204 -12.41 -2.42 -12.18
CA ALA A 204 -11.35 -2.79 -13.12
C ALA A 204 -9.92 -2.61 -12.57
N TRP A 205 -9.70 -1.70 -11.61
CA TRP A 205 -8.40 -1.58 -10.93
C TRP A 205 -8.10 -2.79 -10.03
N ASN A 206 -9.11 -3.40 -9.41
CA ASN A 206 -8.96 -4.45 -8.40
C ASN A 206 -9.20 -5.88 -8.96
N GLU A 207 -9.50 -5.99 -10.25
CA GLU A 207 -9.82 -7.24 -10.92
C GLU A 207 -8.58 -8.15 -11.06
N ASP A 208 -8.68 -9.40 -10.58
CA ASP A 208 -7.67 -10.43 -10.83
C ASP A 208 -7.77 -10.91 -12.29
N ILE A 209 -6.71 -10.65 -13.06
CA ILE A 209 -6.59 -10.97 -14.48
C ILE A 209 -5.55 -12.07 -14.76
N SER A 210 -5.03 -12.73 -13.72
CA SER A 210 -3.99 -13.75 -13.84
C SER A 210 -4.38 -14.90 -14.78
N ASN A 211 -5.67 -15.23 -14.81
CA ASN A 211 -6.25 -16.28 -15.65
C ASN A 211 -7.08 -15.75 -16.83
N SER A 212 -7.09 -14.42 -17.06
CA SER A 212 -7.86 -13.84 -18.15
C SER A 212 -7.31 -14.28 -19.53
N PRO A 213 -8.15 -14.41 -20.56
CA PRO A 213 -7.69 -14.82 -21.89
C PRO A 213 -6.61 -13.87 -22.45
N LEU A 214 -5.68 -14.42 -23.23
CA LEU A 214 -4.68 -13.65 -23.96
C LEU A 214 -5.33 -12.95 -25.17
N ASP A 215 -4.92 -11.71 -25.46
CA ASP A 215 -5.33 -11.03 -26.69
C ASP A 215 -4.63 -11.65 -27.91
N PRO A 216 -5.36 -12.01 -28.98
CA PRO A 216 -4.76 -12.59 -30.19
C PRO A 216 -3.70 -11.69 -30.86
N ASN A 217 -3.74 -10.38 -30.63
CA ASN A 217 -2.78 -9.41 -31.18
C ASN A 217 -1.67 -9.02 -30.18
N SER A 218 -1.54 -9.74 -29.05
CA SER A 218 -0.61 -9.41 -27.97
C SER A 218 0.82 -9.17 -28.47
N ASP A 219 1.38 -10.08 -29.29
CA ASP A 219 2.77 -9.98 -29.74
C ASP A 219 3.04 -8.69 -30.54
N ASN A 220 2.12 -8.29 -31.42
CA ASN A 220 2.25 -7.06 -32.22
C ASN A 220 2.11 -5.80 -31.35
N LEU A 221 1.22 -5.82 -30.36
CA LEU A 221 1.01 -4.69 -29.45
C LEU A 221 2.22 -4.49 -28.54
N ILE A 222 2.76 -5.56 -27.97
CA ILE A 222 3.99 -5.52 -27.16
C ILE A 222 5.18 -5.08 -28.01
N ALA A 223 5.30 -5.56 -29.26
CA ALA A 223 6.31 -5.07 -30.20
C ALA A 223 6.12 -3.59 -30.55
N GLY A 224 4.88 -3.12 -30.66
CA GLY A 224 4.53 -1.73 -30.91
C GLY A 224 4.93 -0.77 -29.79
N ILE A 225 5.03 -1.25 -28.54
CA ILE A 225 5.55 -0.49 -27.38
C ILE A 225 7.07 -0.66 -27.28
N GLY A 226 7.58 -1.90 -27.37
CA GLY A 226 9.01 -2.21 -27.39
C GLY A 226 9.34 -3.49 -26.64
N LEU A 227 9.65 -4.57 -27.36
CA LEU A 227 9.97 -5.89 -26.79
C LEU A 227 11.22 -5.90 -25.91
N ASN A 228 12.24 -5.15 -26.31
CA ASN A 228 13.55 -5.11 -25.64
C ASN A 228 13.73 -3.88 -24.75
N THR A 229 12.71 -3.02 -24.69
CA THR A 229 12.71 -1.86 -23.79
C THR A 229 12.49 -2.35 -22.37
N ASN A 230 13.28 -1.81 -21.45
CA ASN A 230 13.22 -2.17 -20.05
C ASN A 230 12.05 -1.44 -19.39
N LEU A 231 11.42 -2.12 -18.44
CA LEU A 231 10.51 -1.51 -17.48
C LEU A 231 11.26 -0.40 -16.72
N HIS A 232 10.58 0.71 -16.44
CA HIS A 232 11.18 1.83 -15.72
C HIS A 232 10.28 2.22 -14.54
N PRO A 233 10.71 2.01 -13.28
CA PRO A 233 10.02 2.59 -12.14
C PRO A 233 10.28 4.11 -12.13
N ASP A 234 9.23 4.87 -12.42
CA ASP A 234 9.24 6.33 -12.45
C ASP A 234 8.76 6.89 -11.10
N PHE A 235 9.41 6.41 -10.03
CA PHE A 235 9.20 6.80 -8.65
C PHE A 235 10.38 6.35 -7.78
N GLY A 236 10.53 6.94 -6.60
CA GLY A 236 11.60 6.61 -5.66
C GLY A 236 11.83 7.73 -4.65
N THR A 237 13.09 7.99 -4.33
CA THR A 237 13.44 9.07 -3.38
C THR A 237 13.41 10.46 -4.05
N VAL A 238 14.47 10.82 -4.77
CA VAL A 238 14.70 12.14 -5.37
C VAL A 238 15.34 11.98 -6.74
N TRP A 239 14.83 12.70 -7.73
CA TRP A 239 15.39 12.80 -9.07
C TRP A 239 15.53 14.27 -9.48
N ASN A 240 16.70 14.66 -10.00
CA ASN A 240 17.01 16.04 -10.39
C ASN A 240 16.65 17.11 -9.34
N GLY A 241 16.82 16.78 -8.05
CA GLY A 241 16.56 17.71 -6.94
C GLY A 241 15.09 17.83 -6.52
N ALA A 242 14.18 17.03 -7.09
CA ALA A 242 12.77 16.96 -6.71
C ALA A 242 12.35 15.53 -6.31
N PRO A 243 11.29 15.36 -5.51
CA PRO A 243 10.74 14.03 -5.21
C PRO A 243 10.42 13.25 -6.50
N ASN A 244 10.82 11.98 -6.57
CA ASN A 244 10.63 11.14 -7.77
C ASN A 244 9.29 10.39 -7.72
N GLY A 245 8.42 10.62 -8.70
CA GLY A 245 7.08 10.05 -8.80
C GLY A 245 5.97 11.08 -8.59
N ILE A 246 4.72 10.62 -8.56
CA ILE A 246 3.54 11.48 -8.48
C ILE A 246 3.07 11.58 -7.02
N PRO A 247 3.22 12.75 -6.36
CA PRO A 247 2.87 12.90 -4.96
C PRO A 247 1.36 13.06 -4.76
N TYR A 248 0.89 12.72 -3.56
CA TYR A 248 -0.49 12.92 -3.13
C TYR A 248 -0.54 13.43 -1.69
N ILE A 249 -1.69 13.96 -1.30
CA ILE A 249 -1.98 14.39 0.08
C ILE A 249 -3.35 13.86 0.52
N VAL A 250 -3.41 13.35 1.75
CA VAL A 250 -4.66 12.94 2.39
C VAL A 250 -5.16 14.06 3.32
N VAL A 251 -6.42 14.44 3.17
CA VAL A 251 -7.07 15.52 3.92
C VAL A 251 -8.34 15.01 4.62
N PRO A 252 -8.77 15.65 5.74
CA PRO A 252 -10.07 15.35 6.32
C PRO A 252 -11.19 15.92 5.43
N GLY A 253 -12.41 15.43 5.58
CA GLY A 253 -13.58 15.94 4.87
C GLY A 253 -13.97 17.36 5.26
N SER A 254 -13.38 17.89 6.33
CA SER A 254 -13.49 19.29 6.74
C SER A 254 -12.48 20.23 6.06
N GLN A 255 -11.63 19.73 5.16
CA GLN A 255 -10.67 20.55 4.42
C GLN A 255 -11.41 21.62 3.59
N PRO A 256 -11.14 22.92 3.79
CA PRO A 256 -11.77 23.97 3.00
C PRO A 256 -11.54 23.78 1.51
N LEU A 257 -12.61 23.97 0.74
CA LEU A 257 -12.56 24.03 -0.72
C LEU A 257 -11.94 25.37 -1.14
N VAL A 258 -11.08 25.33 -2.16
CA VAL A 258 -10.47 26.51 -2.78
C VAL A 258 -10.91 26.62 -4.23
N PRO A 259 -11.11 27.83 -4.78
CA PRO A 259 -11.43 28.01 -6.19
C PRO A 259 -10.38 27.34 -7.07
N THR A 260 -10.85 26.51 -7.99
CA THR A 260 -10.03 25.81 -8.98
C THR A 260 -10.59 26.11 -10.35
N ILE A 261 -9.77 26.69 -11.22
CA ILE A 261 -10.14 27.12 -12.56
C ILE A 261 -9.42 26.24 -13.57
N PHE A 262 -10.16 25.71 -14.54
CA PHE A 262 -9.63 24.87 -15.60
C PHE A 262 -9.50 25.64 -16.92
N GLY A 263 -8.52 25.26 -17.74
CA GLY A 263 -8.22 25.87 -19.02
C GLY A 263 -8.39 24.89 -20.18
N ASP A 264 -7.29 24.23 -20.56
CA ASP A 264 -7.19 23.43 -21.79
C ASP A 264 -8.27 22.34 -21.96
N TYR A 265 -8.78 21.80 -20.85
CA TYR A 265 -9.76 20.73 -20.81
C TYR A 265 -10.96 21.08 -19.91
N GLU A 266 -11.35 22.36 -19.85
CA GLU A 266 -12.47 22.83 -19.01
C GLU A 266 -13.78 22.06 -19.27
N ASP A 267 -14.10 21.81 -20.55
CA ASP A 267 -15.32 21.12 -20.99
C ASP A 267 -15.31 19.59 -20.75
N GLU A 268 -14.14 19.05 -20.41
CA GLU A 268 -13.94 17.66 -20.02
C GLU A 268 -13.54 17.51 -18.54
N SER A 269 -13.71 18.57 -17.74
CA SER A 269 -13.34 18.60 -16.31
C SER A 269 -14.56 18.59 -15.37
N ASP A 270 -14.38 18.03 -14.18
CA ASP A 270 -15.37 18.21 -13.11
C ASP A 270 -15.17 19.58 -12.46
N PRO A 271 -16.20 20.45 -12.42
CA PRO A 271 -16.02 21.84 -12.01
C PRO A 271 -15.54 21.97 -10.55
N GLY A 272 -14.67 22.96 -10.30
CA GLY A 272 -14.25 23.33 -8.95
C GLY A 272 -15.39 23.91 -8.10
N PRO A 273 -15.16 24.19 -6.81
CA PRO A 273 -13.87 24.21 -6.10
C PRO A 273 -13.42 22.84 -5.55
N TYR A 274 -12.11 22.64 -5.34
CA TYR A 274 -11.52 21.38 -4.84
C TYR A 274 -10.91 21.55 -3.43
N PRO A 275 -10.79 20.48 -2.60
CA PRO A 275 -10.26 20.56 -1.23
C PRO A 275 -8.71 20.60 -1.18
N VAL A 276 -8.08 21.45 -1.98
CA VAL A 276 -6.61 21.48 -2.10
C VAL A 276 -6.01 22.29 -0.94
N PRO A 277 -5.24 21.67 -0.01
CA PRO A 277 -4.63 22.41 1.07
C PRO A 277 -3.44 23.26 0.57
N PRO A 278 -3.06 24.34 1.26
CA PRO A 278 -1.94 25.21 0.85
C PRO A 278 -0.59 24.49 0.72
N ASN A 279 -0.41 23.37 1.41
CA ASN A 279 0.80 22.55 1.37
C ASN A 279 0.67 21.31 0.45
N ALA A 280 -0.31 21.29 -0.46
CA ALA A 280 -0.43 20.22 -1.43
C ALA A 280 0.86 20.07 -2.26
N PRO A 281 1.46 18.87 -2.32
CA PRO A 281 2.64 18.65 -3.13
C PRO A 281 2.30 18.68 -4.62
N ILE A 282 3.24 19.16 -5.42
CA ILE A 282 3.16 19.22 -6.88
C ILE A 282 4.22 18.28 -7.44
N GLU A 283 3.86 17.46 -8.42
CA GLU A 283 4.83 16.59 -9.11
C GLU A 283 6.01 17.37 -9.70
N GLY A 284 7.22 16.86 -9.48
CA GLY A 284 8.47 17.55 -9.86
C GLY A 284 8.76 18.81 -9.04
N GLY A 285 7.90 19.15 -8.07
CA GLY A 285 8.02 20.30 -7.19
C GLY A 285 7.43 21.60 -7.77
N PRO A 286 7.37 22.67 -6.94
CA PRO A 286 6.72 23.94 -7.31
C PRO A 286 7.28 24.61 -8.57
N SER A 287 8.57 24.41 -8.87
CA SER A 287 9.27 24.98 -10.04
C SER A 287 9.31 24.05 -11.25
N SER A 288 8.65 22.89 -11.19
CA SER A 288 8.62 21.93 -12.30
C SER A 288 8.04 22.55 -13.57
N THR A 289 8.61 22.18 -14.71
CA THR A 289 8.07 22.49 -16.05
C THR A 289 7.41 21.27 -16.70
N GLY A 290 7.24 20.17 -15.94
CA GLY A 290 6.59 18.93 -16.40
C GLY A 290 5.09 18.93 -16.15
N ASP A 291 4.53 17.76 -15.89
CA ASP A 291 3.06 17.56 -15.82
C ASP A 291 2.41 18.19 -14.58
N ARG A 292 3.16 18.35 -13.48
CA ARG A 292 2.73 19.10 -12.28
C ARG A 292 1.38 18.61 -11.74
N HIS A 293 1.20 17.30 -11.66
CA HIS A 293 0.01 16.71 -11.06
C HIS A 293 -0.14 17.13 -9.59
N VAL A 294 -1.39 17.35 -9.17
CA VAL A 294 -1.78 17.54 -7.76
C VAL A 294 -2.92 16.57 -7.45
N ILE A 295 -2.70 15.71 -6.46
CA ILE A 295 -3.61 14.64 -6.07
C ILE A 295 -4.03 14.83 -4.61
N VAL A 296 -5.34 14.88 -4.36
CA VAL A 296 -5.91 15.05 -3.02
C VAL A 296 -6.92 13.94 -2.74
N ILE A 297 -6.79 13.30 -1.58
CA ILE A 297 -7.71 12.27 -1.09
C ILE A 297 -8.44 12.82 0.11
N ASP A 298 -9.75 12.97 0.01
CA ASP A 298 -10.63 13.22 1.14
C ASP A 298 -10.95 11.88 1.81
N ARG A 299 -10.31 11.60 2.96
CA ARG A 299 -10.41 10.29 3.63
C ARG A 299 -11.79 10.02 4.22
N ASP A 300 -12.53 11.07 4.57
CA ASP A 300 -13.78 10.99 5.31
C ASP A 300 -14.96 10.80 4.34
N ASN A 301 -14.96 11.53 3.23
CA ASN A 301 -15.93 11.35 2.15
C ASN A 301 -15.51 10.28 1.13
N TRP A 302 -14.29 9.77 1.23
CA TRP A 302 -13.67 8.80 0.32
C TRP A 302 -13.73 9.22 -1.14
N LYS A 303 -13.27 10.45 -1.40
CA LYS A 303 -13.20 11.05 -2.74
C LYS A 303 -11.77 11.37 -3.12
N LEU A 304 -11.49 11.22 -4.40
CA LEU A 304 -10.21 11.54 -5.04
C LEU A 304 -10.41 12.74 -5.95
N TYR A 305 -9.52 13.73 -5.83
CA TYR A 305 -9.48 14.94 -6.66
C TYR A 305 -8.11 15.02 -7.31
N GLU A 306 -8.06 15.13 -8.63
CA GLU A 306 -6.82 15.17 -9.39
C GLU A 306 -6.83 16.34 -10.36
N MET A 307 -5.70 17.02 -10.47
CA MET A 307 -5.50 18.14 -11.40
C MET A 307 -4.21 17.92 -12.19
N GLY A 308 -4.27 18.17 -13.49
CA GLY A 308 -3.10 18.17 -14.38
C GLY A 308 -2.60 19.58 -14.65
N ASN A 309 -1.28 19.75 -14.78
CA ASN A 309 -0.61 21.03 -15.05
C ASN A 309 -1.03 22.14 -14.08
N ALA A 310 -0.98 21.85 -12.77
CA ALA A 310 -1.57 22.70 -11.75
C ALA A 310 -0.59 23.78 -11.22
N PHE A 311 -1.11 25.00 -11.06
CA PHE A 311 -0.39 26.17 -10.56
C PHE A 311 -1.15 26.81 -9.40
N PRO A 312 -0.54 26.90 -8.20
CA PRO A 312 -1.14 27.61 -7.09
C PRO A 312 -1.12 29.12 -7.38
N VAL A 313 -2.24 29.79 -7.08
CA VAL A 313 -2.40 31.24 -7.15
C VAL A 313 -2.53 31.76 -5.73
N ASN A 314 -1.88 32.90 -5.43
CA ASN A 314 -1.91 33.53 -4.11
C ASN A 314 -1.57 32.55 -2.96
N ASN A 315 -0.46 31.83 -3.09
CA ASN A 315 -0.01 30.80 -2.13
C ASN A 315 -1.05 29.69 -1.87
N GLY A 316 -1.80 29.30 -2.90
CA GLY A 316 -2.77 28.20 -2.82
C GLY A 316 -4.16 28.63 -2.33
N ALA A 317 -4.44 29.94 -2.24
CA ALA A 317 -5.79 30.43 -2.01
C ALA A 317 -6.74 30.14 -3.19
N SER A 318 -6.20 29.91 -4.38
CA SER A 318 -6.88 29.37 -5.55
C SER A 318 -5.89 28.65 -6.46
N TRP A 319 -6.38 27.93 -7.46
CA TRP A 319 -5.56 27.15 -8.41
C TRP A 319 -6.01 27.33 -9.85
N ASN A 320 -5.05 27.35 -10.77
CA ASN A 320 -5.28 27.19 -12.21
C ASN A 320 -4.70 25.84 -12.64
N ALA A 321 -5.42 25.09 -13.45
CA ALA A 321 -4.98 23.80 -13.98
C ALA A 321 -5.44 23.61 -15.43
N SER A 322 -4.80 22.73 -16.20
CA SER A 322 -5.28 22.42 -17.56
C SER A 322 -6.61 21.68 -17.51
N GLY A 323 -6.77 20.73 -16.58
CA GLY A 323 -8.01 20.00 -16.35
C GLY A 323 -8.05 19.35 -14.96
N GLY A 324 -9.22 18.86 -14.57
CA GLY A 324 -9.43 18.22 -13.26
C GLY A 324 -10.55 17.19 -13.26
N ALA A 325 -10.38 16.18 -12.41
CA ALA A 325 -11.33 15.08 -12.27
C ALA A 325 -11.57 14.73 -10.80
N VAL A 326 -12.82 14.36 -10.51
CA VAL A 326 -13.27 13.88 -9.19
C VAL A 326 -13.77 12.45 -9.32
N PHE A 327 -13.31 11.58 -8.44
CA PHE A 327 -13.72 10.18 -8.39
C PHE A 327 -14.27 9.84 -7.00
N ASP A 328 -15.41 9.16 -6.98
CA ASP A 328 -15.92 8.50 -5.77
C ASP A 328 -15.22 7.15 -5.62
N LEU A 329 -14.38 7.02 -4.59
CA LEU A 329 -13.60 5.80 -4.34
C LEU A 329 -14.46 4.66 -3.80
N ASN A 330 -15.77 4.83 -3.63
CA ASN A 330 -16.73 3.75 -3.36
C ASN A 330 -17.51 3.30 -4.60
N SER A 331 -17.21 3.84 -5.78
CA SER A 331 -18.02 3.62 -6.98
C SER A 331 -17.25 2.99 -8.14
N ASN A 332 -17.97 2.25 -8.98
CA ASN A 332 -17.50 1.79 -10.29
C ASN A 332 -17.87 2.75 -11.43
N ALA A 333 -18.44 3.91 -11.11
CA ALA A 333 -18.79 4.91 -12.11
C ALA A 333 -17.52 5.38 -12.86
N LEU A 334 -17.58 5.30 -14.19
CA LEU A 334 -16.56 5.82 -15.07
C LEU A 334 -16.88 7.26 -15.45
N ARG A 335 -15.87 8.02 -15.87
CA ARG A 335 -16.07 9.35 -16.48
C ARG A 335 -16.97 9.25 -17.73
N PRO A 336 -17.60 10.34 -18.18
CA PRO A 336 -18.30 10.37 -19.46
C PRO A 336 -17.41 9.85 -20.61
N ALA A 337 -18.02 9.18 -21.59
CA ALA A 337 -17.26 8.70 -22.74
C ALA A 337 -16.68 9.89 -23.50
N GLY A 338 -15.42 9.81 -23.90
CA GLY A 338 -14.71 10.88 -24.59
C GLY A 338 -14.05 11.91 -23.67
N TRP A 339 -14.24 11.86 -22.35
CA TRP A 339 -13.63 12.82 -21.43
C TRP A 339 -12.27 12.34 -20.94
N THR A 340 -11.26 13.21 -21.03
CA THR A 340 -9.97 13.07 -20.35
C THR A 340 -10.10 13.26 -18.84
N SER A 341 -8.98 13.14 -18.12
CA SER A 341 -8.83 13.52 -16.71
C SER A 341 -7.48 14.24 -16.54
N ALA A 342 -6.93 14.25 -15.31
CA ALA A 342 -5.53 14.56 -15.10
C ALA A 342 -4.58 13.52 -15.76
N ASP A 343 -5.13 12.39 -16.24
CA ASP A 343 -4.44 11.33 -16.98
C ASP A 343 -5.10 11.19 -18.37
N ALA A 344 -4.30 11.00 -19.42
CA ALA A 344 -4.81 11.13 -20.79
C ALA A 344 -5.87 10.09 -21.19
N ALA A 345 -5.93 8.93 -20.52
CA ALA A 345 -6.95 7.90 -20.76
C ALA A 345 -8.34 8.23 -20.17
N GLY A 346 -8.48 9.34 -19.43
CA GLY A 346 -9.67 9.62 -18.63
C GLY A 346 -9.77 8.73 -17.39
N LEU A 347 -8.64 8.23 -16.91
CA LEU A 347 -8.52 7.36 -15.74
C LEU A 347 -8.08 8.16 -14.49
N PRO A 348 -8.34 7.66 -13.27
CA PRO A 348 -7.71 8.21 -12.08
C PRO A 348 -6.22 7.80 -12.02
N ILE A 349 -5.32 8.70 -11.60
CA ILE A 349 -3.88 8.45 -11.46
C ILE A 349 -3.59 7.65 -10.18
N PHE A 350 -4.08 8.14 -9.03
CA PHE A 350 -3.75 7.63 -7.71
C PHE A 350 -3.95 6.11 -7.53
N PRO A 351 -5.06 5.51 -8.03
CA PRO A 351 -5.30 4.07 -7.94
C PRO A 351 -4.32 3.23 -8.76
N GLY A 352 -3.55 3.83 -9.66
CA GLY A 352 -2.50 3.17 -10.42
C GLY A 352 -1.09 3.35 -9.86
N LEU A 353 -0.91 4.13 -8.78
CA LEU A 353 0.41 4.40 -8.19
C LEU A 353 0.84 3.28 -7.26
N VAL A 354 2.09 2.81 -7.41
CA VAL A 354 2.76 2.02 -6.37
C VAL A 354 3.05 2.91 -5.15
N ARG A 355 2.61 2.49 -3.95
CA ARG A 355 2.84 3.26 -2.71
C ARG A 355 3.71 2.52 -1.70
N TYR A 356 4.41 3.28 -0.85
CA TYR A 356 5.33 2.74 0.15
C TYR A 356 4.60 1.91 1.21
N ASP A 357 3.43 2.38 1.67
CA ASP A 357 2.60 1.66 2.63
C ASP A 357 2.23 0.27 2.11
N GLU A 358 1.82 0.17 0.84
CA GLU A 358 1.42 -1.11 0.25
C GLU A 358 2.58 -2.10 0.16
N VAL A 359 3.78 -1.64 -0.17
CA VAL A 359 4.96 -2.50 -0.35
C VAL A 359 5.58 -2.91 0.98
N PHE A 360 5.69 -2.01 1.96
CA PHE A 360 6.43 -2.25 3.19
C PHE A 360 5.56 -2.45 4.42
N GLU A 361 4.39 -1.83 4.50
CA GLU A 361 3.47 -1.95 5.64
C GLU A 361 2.49 -3.10 5.40
N GLN A 362 1.78 -3.12 4.26
CA GLN A 362 0.82 -4.18 3.94
C GLN A 362 1.47 -5.39 3.24
N GLN A 363 2.60 -5.19 2.54
CA GLN A 363 3.29 -6.20 1.74
C GLN A 363 2.44 -6.83 0.63
N GLU A 364 1.43 -6.08 0.17
CA GLU A 364 0.49 -6.46 -0.88
C GLU A 364 -0.05 -5.21 -1.57
N ILE A 365 0.04 -5.17 -2.90
CA ILE A 365 -0.67 -4.19 -3.74
C ILE A 365 -1.89 -4.92 -4.31
N LYS A 366 -3.08 -4.34 -4.12
CA LYS A 366 -4.38 -4.96 -4.47
C LYS A 366 -5.03 -4.39 -5.73
N HIS A 367 -4.25 -3.69 -6.55
CA HIS A 367 -4.73 -3.04 -7.74
C HIS A 367 -3.72 -3.15 -8.90
N ALA A 368 -4.19 -2.83 -10.11
CA ALA A 368 -3.37 -2.70 -11.29
C ALA A 368 -2.47 -1.45 -11.20
N ILE A 369 -1.30 -1.49 -11.85
CA ILE A 369 -0.33 -0.39 -11.85
C ILE A 369 -0.47 0.41 -13.16
N ARG A 370 -0.49 1.75 -13.10
CA ARG A 370 -0.51 2.55 -14.32
C ARG A 370 0.84 2.48 -15.04
N PHE A 371 0.81 2.48 -16.37
CA PHE A 371 2.01 2.64 -17.17
C PHE A 371 1.78 3.48 -18.43
N THR A 372 2.87 3.89 -19.08
CA THR A 372 2.82 4.70 -20.29
C THR A 372 3.47 4.05 -21.51
N ALA A 373 3.06 4.51 -22.69
CA ALA A 373 3.62 4.13 -23.98
C ALA A 373 3.81 5.37 -24.87
N GLN A 374 4.85 5.40 -25.68
CA GLN A 374 5.20 6.60 -26.45
C GLN A 374 4.23 6.89 -27.59
N ILE A 375 3.69 5.84 -28.19
CA ILE A 375 2.75 5.95 -29.31
C ILE A 375 1.58 5.02 -29.05
N THR A 376 0.43 5.62 -28.78
CA THR A 376 -0.84 4.91 -28.57
C THR A 376 -1.73 5.00 -29.80
N ARG A 377 -2.81 4.22 -29.82
CA ARG A 377 -3.84 4.25 -30.85
C ARG A 377 -4.88 5.32 -30.52
N ARG A 378 -5.47 5.92 -31.54
CA ARG A 378 -6.70 6.72 -31.50
C ARG A 378 -7.90 5.81 -31.20
N ALA A 379 -7.89 5.20 -30.02
CA ALA A 379 -8.86 4.25 -29.52
C ALA A 379 -8.65 4.05 -28.02
N TYR A 380 -9.70 3.62 -27.32
CA TYR A 380 -9.61 3.19 -25.93
C TYR A 380 -10.43 1.93 -25.67
N VAL A 381 -10.13 1.25 -24.57
CA VAL A 381 -10.92 0.14 -24.03
C VAL A 381 -11.22 0.43 -22.56
N ALA A 382 -12.42 0.04 -22.10
CA ALA A 382 -12.80 0.23 -20.70
C ALA A 382 -11.74 -0.39 -19.75
N PRO A 383 -11.42 0.24 -18.61
CA PRO A 383 -12.12 1.38 -18.01
C PRO A 383 -11.76 2.76 -18.59
N ALA A 384 -10.80 2.86 -19.51
CA ALA A 384 -10.47 4.14 -20.14
C ALA A 384 -11.66 4.73 -20.91
N ARG A 385 -11.69 6.05 -20.99
CA ARG A 385 -12.77 6.84 -21.59
C ARG A 385 -12.29 7.76 -22.70
N HIS A 386 -10.99 7.91 -22.87
CA HIS A 386 -10.38 8.85 -23.79
C HIS A 386 -9.11 8.28 -24.45
N TRP A 387 -8.68 8.88 -25.57
CA TRP A 387 -7.45 8.56 -26.28
C TRP A 387 -6.65 9.85 -26.51
N ALA A 388 -5.32 9.77 -26.54
CA ALA A 388 -4.47 10.95 -26.76
C ALA A 388 -3.59 10.83 -28.01
N SER A 389 -4.10 10.21 -29.06
CA SER A 389 -3.34 9.96 -30.29
C SER A 389 -4.19 10.18 -31.52
N THR A 390 -3.52 10.52 -32.63
CA THR A 390 -4.12 10.55 -33.98
C THR A 390 -3.87 9.26 -34.76
N ASN A 391 -3.03 8.35 -34.25
CA ASN A 391 -2.60 7.14 -34.94
C ASN A 391 -3.69 6.05 -34.93
N THR A 392 -4.11 5.55 -36.08
CA THR A 392 -5.19 4.54 -36.18
C THR A 392 -4.70 3.10 -36.31
N SER A 393 -3.39 2.86 -36.33
CA SER A 393 -2.82 1.53 -36.52
C SER A 393 -3.26 0.56 -35.42
N VAL A 394 -3.75 -0.61 -35.83
CA VAL A 394 -4.16 -1.69 -34.91
C VAL A 394 -2.99 -2.32 -34.15
N ASN A 395 -1.75 -2.04 -34.55
CA ASN A 395 -0.53 -2.48 -33.87
C ASN A 395 -0.06 -1.50 -32.80
N ARG A 396 -0.79 -0.40 -32.57
CA ARG A 396 -0.57 0.51 -31.45
C ARG A 396 -1.55 0.19 -30.33
N PRO A 397 -1.12 0.28 -29.07
CA PRO A 397 -1.99 -0.03 -27.94
C PRO A 397 -3.06 1.06 -27.77
N PRO A 398 -4.34 0.70 -27.58
CA PRO A 398 -5.37 1.66 -27.17
C PRO A 398 -5.21 2.02 -25.69
N MET A 399 -5.65 3.22 -25.29
CA MET A 399 -5.73 3.57 -23.87
C MET A 399 -6.61 2.59 -23.10
N GLY A 400 -6.29 2.33 -21.83
CA GLY A 400 -6.96 1.33 -20.99
C GLY A 400 -6.55 -0.11 -21.26
N MET A 401 -5.69 -0.38 -22.25
CA MET A 401 -5.18 -1.72 -22.51
C MET A 401 -4.48 -2.28 -21.25
N LYS A 402 -4.91 -3.48 -20.84
CA LYS A 402 -4.29 -4.23 -19.75
C LYS A 402 -3.19 -5.15 -20.25
N VAL A 403 -2.04 -5.10 -19.59
CA VAL A 403 -0.96 -6.10 -19.75
C VAL A 403 -0.68 -6.76 -18.41
N ARG A 404 -0.23 -8.01 -18.41
CA ARG A 404 0.24 -8.67 -17.19
C ARG A 404 1.66 -9.21 -17.38
N LEU A 405 2.40 -9.26 -16.28
CA LEU A 405 3.66 -9.98 -16.24
C LEU A 405 3.37 -11.48 -16.42
N LYS A 406 4.08 -12.14 -17.34
CA LYS A 406 3.87 -13.56 -17.64
C LYS A 406 4.00 -14.40 -16.37
N ALA A 407 3.09 -15.36 -16.20
CA ALA A 407 3.11 -16.28 -15.05
C ALA A 407 4.45 -17.01 -14.91
N SER A 408 5.08 -17.35 -16.04
CA SER A 408 6.39 -18.03 -16.13
C SER A 408 7.60 -17.17 -15.76
N PHE A 409 7.46 -15.84 -15.65
CA PHE A 409 8.57 -14.98 -15.26
C PHE A 409 8.96 -15.26 -13.81
N ASN A 410 10.20 -15.68 -13.56
CA ASN A 410 10.63 -16.01 -12.21
C ASN A 410 10.95 -14.72 -11.42
N ILE A 411 10.25 -14.52 -10.30
CA ILE A 411 10.43 -13.36 -9.42
C ILE A 411 11.30 -13.65 -8.19
N SER A 412 11.72 -14.91 -7.98
CA SER A 412 12.41 -15.32 -6.74
C SER A 412 13.78 -14.66 -6.54
N GLY A 413 14.38 -14.13 -7.63
CA GLY A 413 15.65 -13.40 -7.58
C GLY A 413 15.53 -11.94 -7.15
N PHE A 414 14.32 -11.40 -7.02
CA PHE A 414 14.07 -10.03 -6.57
C PHE A 414 13.93 -9.97 -5.05
N THR A 415 14.17 -8.80 -4.45
CA THR A 415 13.96 -8.59 -3.01
C THR A 415 12.50 -8.83 -2.63
N PRO A 416 12.19 -9.18 -1.36
CA PRO A 416 10.81 -9.39 -0.92
C PRO A 416 9.89 -8.20 -1.25
N ALA A 417 10.41 -6.96 -1.13
CA ALA A 417 9.68 -5.74 -1.47
C ALA A 417 9.36 -5.66 -2.97
N MET A 418 10.34 -5.91 -3.85
CA MET A 418 10.10 -5.91 -5.30
C MET A 418 9.17 -7.05 -5.73
N GLN A 419 9.22 -8.20 -5.04
CA GLN A 419 8.27 -9.27 -5.30
C GLN A 419 6.82 -8.87 -4.99
N VAL A 420 6.55 -7.92 -4.09
CA VAL A 420 5.20 -7.36 -3.87
C VAL A 420 4.67 -6.74 -5.16
N ILE A 421 5.48 -5.84 -5.76
CA ILE A 421 5.15 -5.16 -7.02
C ILE A 421 4.95 -6.17 -8.14
N LEU A 422 5.87 -7.15 -8.27
CA LEU A 422 5.78 -8.15 -9.33
C LEU A 422 4.60 -9.11 -9.18
N ARG A 423 4.20 -9.43 -7.95
CA ARG A 423 2.96 -10.20 -7.70
C ARG A 423 1.73 -9.42 -8.17
N ALA A 424 1.68 -8.11 -7.92
CA ALA A 424 0.59 -7.27 -8.43
C ALA A 424 0.57 -7.20 -9.96
N MET A 425 1.73 -7.07 -10.61
CA MET A 425 1.83 -7.12 -12.08
C MET A 425 1.41 -8.45 -12.69
N LYS A 426 1.53 -9.57 -11.96
CA LYS A 426 1.00 -10.87 -12.39
C LYS A 426 -0.51 -10.98 -12.18
N LYS A 427 -1.00 -10.48 -11.04
CA LYS A 427 -2.38 -10.67 -10.59
C LYS A 427 -3.34 -9.64 -11.19
N TYR A 428 -3.06 -8.35 -11.01
CA TYR A 428 -3.90 -7.25 -11.47
C TYR A 428 -3.37 -6.59 -12.75
N GLY A 429 -2.09 -6.79 -13.04
CA GLY A 429 -1.41 -6.27 -14.23
C GLY A 429 -1.18 -4.78 -14.22
N LEU A 430 -1.02 -4.22 -15.41
CA LEU A 430 -0.75 -2.83 -15.67
C LEU A 430 -1.81 -2.29 -16.64
N ILE A 431 -2.28 -1.07 -16.41
CA ILE A 431 -3.23 -0.37 -17.29
C ILE A 431 -2.51 0.75 -18.02
N LEU A 432 -2.61 0.77 -19.35
CA LEU A 432 -2.06 1.85 -20.16
C LEU A 432 -2.90 3.11 -19.96
N ALA A 433 -2.31 4.11 -19.32
CA ALA A 433 -3.02 5.29 -18.85
C ALA A 433 -2.65 6.54 -19.70
N ASP A 434 -1.38 6.69 -20.06
CA ASP A 434 -0.93 7.91 -20.73
C ASP A 434 0.08 7.65 -21.87
N ASN A 435 0.24 8.68 -22.70
CA ASN A 435 1.39 8.80 -23.57
C ASN A 435 2.61 9.23 -22.75
N GLY A 436 3.70 8.50 -22.88
CA GLY A 436 4.93 8.77 -22.15
C GLY A 436 6.06 7.88 -22.62
N SER A 437 7.12 7.77 -21.84
CA SER A 437 8.19 6.84 -22.19
C SER A 437 7.72 5.38 -22.09
N ASN A 438 8.10 4.54 -23.05
CA ASN A 438 7.66 3.15 -23.08
C ASN A 438 8.02 2.40 -21.79
N TRP A 439 7.03 1.72 -21.20
CA TRP A 439 7.17 0.86 -20.02
C TRP A 439 7.52 1.61 -18.73
N TYR A 440 7.18 2.90 -18.63
CA TYR A 440 7.29 3.63 -17.37
C TYR A 440 6.09 3.29 -16.50
N ILE A 441 6.34 2.75 -15.31
CA ILE A 441 5.34 2.52 -14.27
C ILE A 441 5.45 3.61 -13.22
N SER A 442 4.32 4.04 -12.67
CA SER A 442 4.32 5.17 -11.73
C SER A 442 4.07 4.74 -10.30
N GLY A 443 4.58 5.55 -9.38
CA GLY A 443 4.38 5.40 -7.95
C GLY A 443 4.50 6.74 -7.24
N ALA A 444 4.26 6.72 -5.93
CA ALA A 444 4.40 7.89 -5.09
C ALA A 444 5.86 8.05 -4.60
N PRO A 445 6.37 9.29 -4.52
CA PRO A 445 7.67 9.55 -3.92
C PRO A 445 7.65 9.24 -2.42
N ASP A 446 8.74 8.65 -1.92
CA ASP A 446 8.95 8.42 -0.49
C ASP A 446 10.45 8.38 -0.19
N SER A 447 10.89 9.09 0.84
CA SER A 447 12.32 9.14 1.22
C SER A 447 12.85 7.82 1.79
N ARG A 448 11.95 6.88 2.12
CA ARG A 448 12.27 5.55 2.63
C ARG A 448 12.47 4.52 1.52
N TRP A 449 12.20 4.86 0.25
CA TRP A 449 12.50 3.96 -0.87
C TRP A 449 14.00 3.66 -0.95
N ASN A 450 14.32 2.45 -1.43
CA ASN A 450 15.66 2.10 -1.87
C ASN A 450 15.69 2.11 -3.40
N ASP A 451 16.29 3.15 -3.98
CA ASP A 451 16.31 3.33 -5.44
C ASP A 451 17.13 2.24 -6.15
N ASP A 452 18.12 1.62 -5.50
CA ASP A 452 18.86 0.48 -6.07
C ASP A 452 17.97 -0.76 -6.19
N GLU A 453 17.09 -1.01 -5.21
CA GLU A 453 16.11 -2.08 -5.30
C GLU A 453 15.08 -1.82 -6.40
N LEU A 454 14.57 -0.59 -6.51
CA LEU A 454 13.67 -0.20 -7.58
C LEU A 454 14.35 -0.38 -8.94
N ASN A 455 15.62 0.03 -9.08
CA ASN A 455 16.38 -0.12 -10.31
C ASN A 455 16.54 -1.59 -10.75
N ALA A 456 16.42 -2.58 -9.86
CA ALA A 456 16.42 -3.99 -10.24
C ALA A 456 15.24 -4.35 -11.16
N LEU A 457 14.10 -3.65 -11.06
CA LEU A 457 12.95 -3.82 -11.96
C LEU A 457 13.29 -3.50 -13.42
N LYS A 458 14.34 -2.69 -13.67
CA LYS A 458 14.83 -2.38 -15.02
C LYS A 458 15.47 -3.58 -15.72
N THR A 459 15.60 -4.73 -15.06
CA THR A 459 15.99 -5.99 -15.73
C THR A 459 14.83 -6.63 -16.51
N ILE A 460 13.60 -6.23 -16.22
CA ILE A 460 12.39 -6.73 -16.86
C ILE A 460 12.20 -6.00 -18.18
N LYS A 461 11.97 -6.75 -19.25
CA LYS A 461 11.71 -6.23 -20.60
C LYS A 461 10.23 -6.33 -20.97
N GLY A 462 9.79 -5.52 -21.92
CA GLY A 462 8.45 -5.59 -22.52
C GLY A 462 8.06 -7.01 -22.97
N SER A 463 9.01 -7.80 -23.48
CA SER A 463 8.78 -9.20 -23.87
C SER A 463 8.36 -10.16 -22.74
N ASN A 464 8.48 -9.74 -21.47
CA ASN A 464 8.00 -10.49 -20.30
C ASN A 464 6.52 -10.21 -20.00
N PHE A 465 5.89 -9.29 -20.72
CA PHE A 465 4.48 -8.97 -20.59
C PHE A 465 3.66 -9.59 -21.73
N GLU A 466 2.36 -9.70 -21.48
CA GLU A 466 1.37 -10.13 -22.47
C GLU A 466 0.08 -9.34 -22.28
N VAL A 467 -0.64 -9.11 -23.38
CA VAL A 467 -1.86 -8.29 -23.39
C VAL A 467 -3.05 -9.16 -23.00
N VAL A 468 -3.82 -8.70 -22.03
CA VAL A 468 -5.11 -9.33 -21.70
C VAL A 468 -6.11 -9.03 -22.80
N LYS A 469 -6.90 -10.03 -23.18
CA LYS A 469 -7.91 -9.93 -24.22
C LYS A 469 -8.78 -8.70 -24.03
N MET A 470 -8.74 -7.81 -25.03
CA MET A 470 -9.57 -6.63 -25.06
C MET A 470 -10.93 -6.96 -25.70
N ASN A 471 -12.00 -6.40 -25.13
CA ASN A 471 -13.34 -6.45 -25.70
C ASN A 471 -13.84 -5.02 -25.90
N ASN A 472 -14.67 -4.80 -26.93
CA ASN A 472 -15.36 -3.52 -27.14
C ASN A 472 -14.41 -2.30 -27.23
N ILE A 473 -13.36 -2.40 -28.05
CA ILE A 473 -12.48 -1.26 -28.34
C ILE A 473 -13.31 -0.14 -28.99
N VAL A 474 -13.28 1.04 -28.41
CA VAL A 474 -13.94 2.24 -28.93
C VAL A 474 -12.98 3.00 -29.83
N THR A 475 -13.47 3.39 -31.00
CA THR A 475 -12.79 4.26 -31.97
C THR A 475 -13.66 5.50 -32.21
N PRO A 476 -13.08 6.60 -32.72
CA PRO A 476 -13.83 7.81 -33.10
C PRO A 476 -15.00 7.57 -34.04
#